data_AF-I4IRN8-F1
#
_entry.id   AF-I4IRN8-F1
#
_cell.length_a   1.000
_cell.length_b   1.000
_cell.length_c   1.000
_cell.angle_alpha   90.00
_cell.angle_beta   90.00
_cell.angle_gamma   90.00
#
_symmetry.space_group_name_H-M   'P 1'
#
loop_
_entity.id
_entity.type
_entity.pdbx_description
1 polymer ?
#
loop_
_entity_poly.entity_id
_entity_poly.type
_entity_poly.pdbx_seq_one_letter_code
_entity_poly.pdbx_strand_id
1 'polypeptide(L)'
;MEIESIFPLTYRLSNPNYTIYHRAALGGLAATIKAWGKSPPEGILPKLEQDYVTIQKTGDLTDKKALQLILDASFKLTEDKLIDLPGQFIREDAIDLRISIHEGLCLTFLQHNKMRPGEKEPRKCSLKLSDSEESHLVTYKAINSFAHQKAQGTGLLDDSKKSTGSGTLPKIASIPQSMIPGAMIGQKSLQAPVEEVILLQFLMVGCATFLLRPRTYKEKAQACIVVPDIIDLKRFASMIEIINKRSQNFERFTNNYLGRVVGGAEEAALSFLLDMTARDIKGERSIKGCQAIAMGKVAWDKNQINRSICIKVGGDYEELEVFRAAKQYLGKGKFIKMKDGKSFSIPDTSIPELIAANLAADRPWCSHFKELVAEKKDFRNLLFRKGELHKVVQVIKDDIDRAIIHAFYDAWKRVRGQLWQRAKDESKKKNIDYLPIYYAFLEVRSEKIRNEILRLKTPDLLAGWFLRFCADATKGRNLIGISDNADQILKFIFNARNFNRFQNLLLFALVSYKSDETITEINKNGDN
;
A
#
# COMPACT_ATOMS: atom_id res chain seq x y z
N MET A 1 -51.72 -5.00 -8.64
CA MET A 1 -50.62 -4.09 -8.98
C MET A 1 -49.42 -4.98 -9.26
N GLU A 2 -49.24 -5.36 -10.52
CA GLU A 2 -48.18 -6.27 -10.95
C GLU A 2 -46.83 -5.65 -10.61
N ILE A 3 -46.04 -6.36 -9.83
CA ILE A 3 -44.72 -5.89 -9.42
C ILE A 3 -43.78 -6.22 -10.58
N GLU A 4 -43.38 -5.18 -11.29
CA GLU A 4 -42.48 -5.21 -12.43
C GLU A 4 -41.13 -5.85 -12.04
N SER A 5 -40.60 -6.72 -12.91
CA SER A 5 -39.28 -7.32 -12.72
C SER A 5 -38.21 -6.24 -12.71
N ILE A 6 -37.18 -6.39 -11.88
CA ILE A 6 -36.05 -5.44 -11.84
C ILE A 6 -35.00 -5.75 -12.92
N PHE A 7 -35.17 -6.82 -13.68
CA PHE A 7 -34.29 -7.16 -14.80
C PHE A 7 -34.81 -6.54 -16.10
N PRO A 8 -33.94 -5.99 -16.96
CA PRO A 8 -32.47 -6.00 -16.86
C PRO A 8 -31.90 -5.03 -15.81
N LEU A 9 -30.92 -5.49 -15.04
CA LEU A 9 -30.12 -4.61 -14.18
C LEU A 9 -29.13 -3.83 -15.06
N THR A 10 -29.15 -2.50 -15.02
CA THR A 10 -28.23 -1.65 -15.80
C THR A 10 -27.54 -0.66 -14.90
N TYR A 11 -26.20 -0.69 -14.90
CA TYR A 11 -25.35 0.16 -14.07
C TYR A 11 -24.36 0.92 -14.95
N ARG A 12 -24.17 2.23 -14.69
CA ARG A 12 -23.26 3.10 -15.44
C ARG A 12 -22.32 3.86 -14.51
N LEU A 13 -21.04 3.99 -14.87
CA LEU A 13 -20.09 4.83 -14.12
C LEU A 13 -20.51 6.30 -14.12
N SER A 14 -21.12 6.76 -15.22
CA SER A 14 -21.62 8.14 -15.37
C SER A 14 -22.86 8.47 -14.54
N ASN A 15 -23.40 7.54 -13.75
CA ASN A 15 -24.58 7.80 -12.93
C ASN A 15 -24.24 8.88 -11.86
N PRO A 16 -24.90 10.05 -11.86
CA PRO A 16 -24.55 11.15 -10.97
C PRO A 16 -24.81 10.83 -9.48
N ASN A 17 -25.65 9.85 -9.17
CA ASN A 17 -25.94 9.43 -7.80
C ASN A 17 -24.86 8.48 -7.25
N TYR A 18 -23.95 7.99 -8.09
CA TYR A 18 -22.91 7.06 -7.66
C TYR A 18 -21.78 7.75 -6.93
N THR A 19 -21.58 7.33 -5.69
CA THR A 19 -20.37 7.60 -4.93
C THR A 19 -19.21 6.72 -5.38
N ILE A 20 -18.01 6.96 -4.86
CA ILE A 20 -16.85 6.11 -5.12
C ILE A 20 -17.09 4.63 -4.75
N TYR A 21 -17.92 4.36 -3.74
CA TYR A 21 -18.29 2.98 -3.37
C TYR A 21 -19.09 2.30 -4.48
N HIS A 22 -20.02 3.00 -5.12
CA HIS A 22 -20.80 2.44 -6.22
C HIS A 22 -19.92 2.19 -7.44
N ARG A 23 -19.01 3.12 -7.77
CA ARG A 23 -18.05 2.94 -8.88
C ARG A 23 -17.09 1.78 -8.62
N ALA A 24 -16.55 1.66 -7.40
CA ALA A 24 -15.72 0.53 -7.01
C ALA A 24 -16.49 -0.80 -7.06
N ALA A 25 -17.73 -0.83 -6.56
CA ALA A 25 -18.59 -2.00 -6.62
C ALA A 25 -18.95 -2.39 -8.07
N LEU A 26 -19.20 -1.42 -8.94
CA LEU A 26 -19.40 -1.64 -10.37
C LEU A 26 -18.15 -2.22 -11.05
N GLY A 27 -16.95 -1.77 -10.68
CA GLY A 27 -15.72 -2.42 -11.12
C GLY A 27 -15.55 -3.84 -10.58
N GLY A 28 -15.94 -4.09 -9.34
CA GLY A 28 -15.99 -5.44 -8.76
C GLY A 28 -16.93 -6.35 -9.53
N LEU A 29 -18.13 -5.86 -9.88
CA LEU A 29 -19.09 -6.59 -10.71
C LEU A 29 -18.54 -6.84 -12.13
N ALA A 30 -17.95 -5.83 -12.76
CA ALA A 30 -17.30 -5.97 -14.07
C ALA A 30 -16.19 -7.02 -14.06
N ALA A 31 -15.37 -7.03 -13.01
CA ALA A 31 -14.31 -8.01 -12.83
C ALA A 31 -14.87 -9.43 -12.61
N THR A 32 -15.95 -9.57 -11.84
CA THR A 32 -16.64 -10.86 -11.68
C THR A 32 -17.26 -11.36 -12.98
N ILE A 33 -17.94 -10.50 -13.74
CA ILE A 33 -18.47 -10.86 -15.07
C ILE A 33 -17.34 -11.32 -16.00
N LYS A 34 -16.21 -10.62 -15.98
CA LYS A 34 -15.03 -11.02 -16.74
C LYS A 34 -14.49 -12.39 -16.30
N ALA A 35 -14.51 -12.68 -14.99
CA ALA A 35 -14.08 -13.96 -14.44
C ALA A 35 -15.00 -15.13 -14.84
N TRP A 36 -16.30 -14.90 -15.02
CA TRP A 36 -17.21 -15.90 -15.59
C TRP A 36 -16.87 -16.26 -17.04
N GLY A 37 -16.29 -15.32 -17.79
CA GLY A 37 -15.84 -15.54 -19.16
C GLY A 37 -16.97 -16.03 -20.07
N LYS A 38 -16.77 -17.17 -20.73
CA LYS A 38 -17.78 -17.79 -21.61
C LYS A 38 -18.82 -18.63 -20.87
N SER A 39 -18.69 -18.78 -19.55
CA SER A 39 -19.53 -19.64 -18.73
C SER A 39 -20.18 -18.86 -17.58
N PRO A 40 -21.03 -17.86 -17.87
CA PRO A 40 -21.85 -17.22 -16.83
C PRO A 40 -22.80 -18.24 -16.18
N PRO A 41 -23.39 -17.91 -15.02
CA PRO A 41 -24.42 -18.75 -14.40
C PRO A 41 -25.56 -19.01 -15.40
N GLU A 42 -26.05 -20.25 -15.42
CA GLU A 42 -27.10 -20.64 -16.36
C GLU A 42 -28.33 -19.74 -16.23
N GLY A 43 -28.79 -19.20 -17.36
CA GLY A 43 -29.91 -18.26 -17.42
C GLY A 43 -29.56 -16.80 -17.10
N ILE A 44 -28.28 -16.47 -16.86
CA ILE A 44 -27.80 -15.10 -16.67
C ILE A 44 -26.99 -14.66 -17.89
N LEU A 45 -27.39 -13.54 -18.49
CA LEU A 45 -26.75 -12.94 -19.66
C LEU A 45 -26.13 -11.60 -19.29
N PRO A 46 -24.85 -11.56 -18.91
CA PRO A 46 -24.15 -10.31 -18.63
C PRO A 46 -23.59 -9.69 -19.91
N LYS A 47 -23.63 -8.36 -19.98
CA LYS A 47 -22.92 -7.55 -20.96
C LYS A 47 -22.02 -6.55 -20.22
N LEU A 48 -20.74 -6.53 -20.58
CA LEU A 48 -19.74 -5.62 -20.04
C LEU A 48 -19.24 -4.68 -21.13
N GLU A 49 -19.40 -3.38 -20.90
CA GLU A 49 -18.82 -2.31 -21.71
C GLU A 49 -17.88 -1.44 -20.88
N GLN A 50 -17.25 -0.45 -21.52
CA GLN A 50 -16.27 0.43 -20.86
C GLN A 50 -16.88 1.23 -19.70
N ASP A 51 -18.08 1.78 -19.90
CA ASP A 51 -18.76 2.67 -18.94
C ASP A 51 -19.92 1.99 -18.20
N TYR A 52 -20.38 0.82 -18.67
CA TYR A 52 -21.60 0.20 -18.14
C TYR A 52 -21.60 -1.33 -18.13
N VAL A 53 -22.46 -1.86 -17.26
CA VAL A 53 -22.79 -3.29 -17.16
C VAL A 53 -24.30 -3.44 -17.30
N THR A 54 -24.73 -4.45 -18.05
CA THR A 54 -26.12 -4.91 -18.07
C THR A 54 -26.19 -6.38 -17.73
N ILE A 55 -27.13 -6.80 -16.88
CA ILE A 55 -27.39 -8.21 -16.58
C ILE A 55 -28.85 -8.50 -16.90
N GLN A 56 -29.06 -9.44 -17.81
CA GLN A 56 -30.36 -9.99 -18.15
C GLN A 56 -30.51 -11.38 -17.56
N LYS A 57 -31.76 -11.78 -17.32
CA LYS A 57 -32.13 -13.16 -17.03
C LYS A 57 -32.90 -13.74 -18.23
N THR A 58 -32.80 -15.03 -18.46
CA THR A 58 -33.57 -15.74 -19.50
C THR A 58 -34.47 -16.81 -18.91
N GLY A 59 -35.47 -17.22 -19.70
CA GLY A 59 -36.47 -18.20 -19.27
C GLY A 59 -37.35 -17.68 -18.12
N ASP A 60 -37.93 -18.60 -17.37
CA ASP A 60 -38.88 -18.30 -16.28
C ASP A 60 -38.20 -18.03 -14.93
N LEU A 61 -36.92 -17.63 -14.94
CA LEU A 61 -36.19 -17.33 -13.70
C LEU A 61 -36.86 -16.17 -12.95
N THR A 62 -37.13 -16.38 -11.67
CA THR A 62 -37.58 -15.30 -10.78
C THR A 62 -36.41 -14.37 -10.42
N ASP A 63 -36.70 -13.13 -10.06
CA ASP A 63 -35.66 -12.15 -9.72
C ASP A 63 -34.81 -12.62 -8.52
N LYS A 64 -35.44 -13.22 -7.52
CA LYS A 64 -34.75 -13.84 -6.38
C LYS A 64 -33.83 -14.98 -6.82
N LYS A 65 -34.29 -15.87 -7.70
CA LYS A 65 -33.47 -17.01 -8.16
C LYS A 65 -32.30 -16.55 -9.03
N ALA A 66 -32.54 -15.59 -9.92
CA ALA A 66 -31.49 -14.97 -10.72
C ALA A 66 -30.42 -14.31 -9.84
N LEU A 67 -30.83 -13.55 -8.81
CA LEU A 67 -29.88 -12.96 -7.85
C LEU A 67 -29.11 -14.02 -7.07
N GLN A 68 -29.76 -15.10 -6.60
CA GLN A 68 -29.07 -16.19 -5.90
C GLN A 68 -27.99 -16.84 -6.79
N LEU A 69 -28.30 -17.12 -8.06
CA LEU A 69 -27.32 -17.67 -9.03
C LEU A 69 -26.13 -16.73 -9.23
N ILE A 70 -26.38 -15.42 -9.32
CA ILE A 70 -25.32 -14.41 -9.41
C ILE A 70 -24.44 -14.43 -8.16
N LEU A 71 -25.02 -14.44 -6.95
CA LEU A 71 -24.26 -14.44 -5.70
C LEU A 71 -23.45 -15.72 -5.51
N ASP A 72 -24.04 -16.89 -5.77
CA ASP A 72 -23.38 -18.20 -5.64
C ASP A 72 -22.14 -18.31 -6.56
N ALA A 73 -22.24 -17.74 -7.77
CA ALA A 73 -21.13 -17.71 -8.70
C ALA A 73 -20.06 -16.65 -8.37
N SER A 74 -20.40 -15.66 -7.53
CA SER A 74 -19.54 -14.50 -7.22
C SER A 74 -18.83 -14.60 -5.88
N PHE A 75 -19.41 -15.31 -4.92
CA PHE A 75 -18.98 -15.32 -3.52
C PHE A 75 -18.78 -16.75 -3.04
N LYS A 76 -17.55 -17.24 -3.12
CA LYS A 76 -17.22 -18.66 -2.88
C LYS A 76 -16.30 -18.82 -1.67
N LEU A 77 -16.15 -20.07 -1.26
CA LEU A 77 -15.10 -20.51 -0.35
C LEU A 77 -14.25 -21.56 -1.04
N THR A 78 -12.95 -21.57 -0.75
CA THR A 78 -12.07 -22.69 -1.13
C THR A 78 -12.32 -23.89 -0.23
N GLU A 79 -11.73 -25.05 -0.56
CA GLU A 79 -11.75 -26.25 0.30
C GLU A 79 -11.13 -25.96 1.69
N ASP A 80 -10.10 -25.10 1.70
CA ASP A 80 -9.46 -24.58 2.91
C ASP A 80 -10.31 -23.55 3.68
N LYS A 81 -11.55 -23.31 3.26
CA LYS A 81 -12.47 -22.37 3.92
C LYS A 81 -11.95 -20.93 3.94
N LEU A 82 -11.15 -20.57 2.93
CA LEU A 82 -10.74 -19.20 2.65
C LEU A 82 -11.74 -18.55 1.70
N ILE A 83 -11.83 -17.22 1.74
CA ILE A 83 -12.73 -16.48 0.86
C ILE A 83 -12.18 -16.55 -0.56
N ASP A 84 -13.05 -16.89 -1.51
CA ASP A 84 -12.77 -16.86 -2.94
C ASP A 84 -13.74 -15.93 -3.65
N LEU A 85 -13.17 -14.89 -4.25
CA LEU A 85 -13.87 -13.88 -5.03
C LEU A 85 -13.35 -14.00 -6.47
N PRO A 86 -14.04 -14.70 -7.38
CA PRO A 86 -13.54 -14.94 -8.74
C PRO A 86 -13.12 -13.67 -9.49
N GLY A 87 -13.84 -12.56 -9.28
CA GLY A 87 -13.52 -11.26 -9.86
C GLY A 87 -12.18 -10.65 -9.40
N GLN A 88 -11.54 -11.19 -8.36
CA GLN A 88 -10.18 -10.79 -7.98
C GLN A 88 -9.10 -11.60 -8.71
N PHE A 89 -9.46 -12.65 -9.46
CA PHE A 89 -8.54 -13.49 -10.24
C PHE A 89 -7.37 -14.07 -9.42
N ILE A 90 -7.60 -14.33 -8.12
CA ILE A 90 -6.60 -14.95 -7.27
C ILE A 90 -6.44 -16.40 -7.70
N ARG A 91 -5.21 -16.77 -8.07
CA ARG A 91 -4.90 -18.13 -8.50
C ARG A 91 -5.01 -19.11 -7.33
N GLU A 92 -5.20 -20.38 -7.67
CA GLU A 92 -5.29 -21.45 -6.67
C GLU A 92 -3.98 -21.65 -5.91
N ASP A 93 -2.84 -21.55 -6.61
CA ASP A 93 -1.49 -21.65 -6.05
C ASP A 93 -1.06 -20.44 -5.19
N ALA A 94 -1.78 -19.31 -5.27
CA ALA A 94 -1.46 -18.07 -4.56
C ALA A 94 -2.07 -18.06 -3.14
N ILE A 95 -1.84 -19.13 -2.38
CA ILE A 95 -2.41 -19.33 -1.05
C ILE A 95 -2.01 -18.22 -0.06
N ASP A 96 -0.79 -17.74 -0.17
CA ASP A 96 -0.23 -16.67 0.66
C ASP A 96 -1.02 -15.36 0.47
N LEU A 97 -1.24 -14.94 -0.79
CA LEU A 97 -2.05 -13.77 -1.12
C LEU A 97 -3.49 -13.97 -0.63
N ARG A 98 -4.07 -15.15 -0.86
CA ARG A 98 -5.44 -15.47 -0.45
C ARG A 98 -5.64 -15.37 1.06
N ILE A 99 -4.68 -15.83 1.87
CA ILE A 99 -4.73 -15.70 3.33
C ILE A 99 -4.74 -14.21 3.72
N SER A 100 -3.86 -13.39 3.15
CA SER A 100 -3.82 -11.96 3.48
C SER A 100 -5.11 -11.22 3.13
N ILE A 101 -5.72 -11.54 1.98
CA ILE A 101 -7.02 -10.99 1.56
C ILE A 101 -8.13 -11.47 2.49
N HIS A 102 -8.17 -12.76 2.82
CA HIS A 102 -9.15 -13.31 3.75
C HIS A 102 -9.08 -12.62 5.13
N GLU A 103 -7.90 -12.45 5.69
CA GLU A 103 -7.70 -11.72 6.95
C GLU A 103 -8.14 -10.25 6.82
N GLY A 104 -7.72 -9.58 5.75
CA GLY A 104 -8.12 -8.20 5.45
C GLY A 104 -9.64 -8.04 5.39
N LEU A 105 -10.34 -8.92 4.66
CA LEU A 105 -11.81 -8.93 4.57
C LEU A 105 -12.47 -9.21 5.93
N CYS A 106 -11.93 -10.14 6.72
CA CYS A 106 -12.43 -10.45 8.08
C CYS A 106 -12.24 -9.29 9.07
N LEU A 107 -11.20 -8.49 8.90
CA LEU A 107 -10.94 -7.30 9.71
C LEU A 107 -11.70 -6.05 9.24
N THR A 108 -12.35 -6.10 8.06
CA THR A 108 -13.00 -4.95 7.42
C THR A 108 -14.48 -5.19 7.15
N PHE A 109 -14.83 -5.86 6.06
CA PHE A 109 -16.21 -6.17 5.66
C PHE A 109 -16.89 -7.15 6.62
N LEU A 110 -16.16 -8.12 7.17
CA LEU A 110 -16.75 -9.23 7.90
C LEU A 110 -16.38 -9.20 9.39
N GLN A 111 -16.27 -8.03 10.01
CA GLN A 111 -15.79 -7.90 11.40
C GLN A 111 -16.61 -8.71 12.40
N HIS A 112 -17.94 -8.66 12.30
CA HIS A 112 -18.82 -9.38 13.21
C HIS A 112 -18.85 -10.88 12.91
N ASN A 113 -18.61 -11.71 13.93
CA ASN A 113 -18.61 -13.18 13.79
C ASN A 113 -19.92 -13.74 13.22
N LYS A 114 -21.07 -13.06 13.41
CA LYS A 114 -22.36 -13.46 12.81
C LYS A 114 -22.40 -13.32 11.29
N MET A 115 -21.53 -12.48 10.71
CA MET A 115 -21.42 -12.27 9.26
C MET A 115 -20.39 -13.22 8.63
N ARG A 116 -19.68 -14.01 9.43
CA ARG A 116 -18.68 -14.99 9.01
C ARG A 116 -18.54 -16.14 10.03
N PRO A 117 -19.60 -16.93 10.25
CA PRO A 117 -19.50 -18.08 11.15
C PRO A 117 -18.39 -19.01 10.67
N GLY A 118 -17.65 -19.61 11.59
CA GLY A 118 -16.44 -20.35 11.25
C GLY A 118 -15.96 -21.22 12.39
N GLU A 119 -14.81 -21.84 12.17
CA GLU A 119 -14.16 -22.73 13.14
C GLU A 119 -13.72 -21.91 14.37
N LYS A 120 -13.75 -22.56 15.54
CA LYS A 120 -13.30 -21.93 16.80
C LYS A 120 -11.78 -21.78 16.81
N GLU A 121 -11.09 -22.85 16.43
CA GLU A 121 -9.63 -22.89 16.38
C GLU A 121 -9.10 -22.39 15.04
N PRO A 122 -8.10 -21.49 15.03
CA PRO A 122 -7.42 -21.09 13.80
C PRO A 122 -6.71 -22.26 13.14
N ARG A 123 -6.81 -22.35 11.82
CA ARG A 123 -5.99 -23.26 11.01
C ARG A 123 -4.57 -22.70 10.90
N LYS A 124 -3.61 -23.60 10.75
CA LYS A 124 -2.18 -23.28 10.55
C LYS A 124 -1.82 -23.51 9.10
N CYS A 125 -1.04 -22.61 8.53
CA CYS A 125 -0.51 -22.73 7.17
C CYS A 125 0.99 -22.41 7.20
N SER A 126 1.78 -23.20 6.50
CA SER A 126 3.22 -22.95 6.36
C SER A 126 3.45 -22.24 5.03
N LEU A 127 3.95 -21.01 5.08
CA LEU A 127 4.28 -20.22 3.90
C LEU A 127 5.79 -20.27 3.65
N LYS A 128 6.18 -20.60 2.42
CA LYS A 128 7.56 -20.43 1.96
C LYS A 128 7.64 -19.17 1.10
N LEU A 129 8.59 -18.30 1.41
CA LEU A 129 8.91 -17.17 0.53
C LEU A 129 9.77 -17.69 -0.62
N SER A 130 9.59 -17.15 -1.82
CA SER A 130 10.36 -17.57 -3.01
C SER A 130 11.89 -17.47 -2.81
N ASP A 131 12.31 -16.56 -1.94
CA ASP A 131 13.72 -16.19 -1.74
C ASP A 131 14.27 -16.75 -0.40
N SER A 132 13.55 -17.67 0.26
CA SER A 132 13.94 -18.22 1.56
C SER A 132 13.58 -19.70 1.69
N GLU A 133 14.53 -20.50 2.15
CA GLU A 133 14.30 -21.89 2.56
C GLU A 133 13.51 -21.97 3.89
N GLU A 134 13.43 -20.86 4.64
CA GLU A 134 12.64 -20.82 5.86
C GLU A 134 11.15 -20.82 5.57
N SER A 135 10.46 -21.78 6.19
CA SER A 135 9.00 -21.79 6.23
C SER A 135 8.47 -21.01 7.42
N HIS A 136 7.46 -20.19 7.18
CA HIS A 136 6.83 -19.31 8.17
C HIS A 136 5.42 -19.81 8.48
N LEU A 137 5.19 -20.16 9.75
CA LEU A 137 3.90 -20.62 10.22
C LEU A 137 2.96 -19.44 10.47
N VAL A 138 1.96 -19.28 9.62
CA VAL A 138 0.87 -18.31 9.80
C VAL A 138 -0.41 -19.01 10.23
N THR A 139 -1.34 -18.27 10.81
CA THR A 139 -2.64 -18.80 11.24
C THR A 139 -3.79 -17.95 10.74
N TYR A 140 -4.85 -18.59 10.27
CA TYR A 140 -6.06 -17.91 9.82
C TYR A 140 -7.31 -18.59 10.39
N LYS A 141 -8.41 -17.84 10.50
CA LYS A 141 -9.68 -18.38 11.00
C LYS A 141 -10.54 -18.84 9.83
N ALA A 142 -10.59 -20.15 9.60
CA ALA A 142 -11.46 -20.76 8.61
C ALA A 142 -12.95 -20.41 8.84
N ILE A 143 -13.67 -20.09 7.76
CA ILE A 143 -15.10 -19.72 7.82
C ILE A 143 -15.97 -20.71 7.05
N ASN A 144 -17.18 -20.95 7.54
CA ASN A 144 -18.11 -21.87 6.89
C ASN A 144 -19.04 -21.15 5.90
N SER A 145 -19.21 -19.85 6.07
CA SER A 145 -19.94 -18.97 5.16
C SER A 145 -19.64 -17.51 5.46
N PHE A 146 -20.08 -16.60 4.59
CA PHE A 146 -20.05 -15.16 4.84
C PHE A 146 -21.25 -14.42 4.25
N ALA A 147 -21.54 -13.24 4.81
CA ALA A 147 -22.77 -12.48 4.59
C ALA A 147 -23.13 -12.25 3.10
N HIS A 148 -22.15 -11.98 2.24
CA HIS A 148 -22.37 -11.64 0.83
C HIS A 148 -22.92 -12.82 0.01
N GLN A 149 -22.66 -14.08 0.42
CA GLN A 149 -23.18 -15.27 -0.28
C GLN A 149 -24.70 -15.34 -0.27
N LYS A 150 -25.34 -14.75 0.75
CA LYS A 150 -26.80 -14.77 0.94
C LYS A 150 -27.39 -13.36 1.08
N ALA A 151 -26.63 -12.32 0.72
CA ALA A 151 -27.02 -10.93 0.95
C ALA A 151 -27.53 -10.65 2.39
N GLN A 152 -26.90 -11.29 3.39
CA GLN A 152 -27.39 -11.30 4.76
C GLN A 152 -27.50 -9.88 5.34
N GLY A 153 -28.63 -9.57 5.96
CA GLY A 153 -28.88 -8.26 6.59
C GLY A 153 -29.33 -7.16 5.63
N THR A 154 -29.53 -7.47 4.34
CA THR A 154 -30.07 -6.52 3.36
C THR A 154 -31.59 -6.58 3.21
N GLY A 155 -32.19 -7.74 3.50
CA GLY A 155 -33.60 -8.02 3.19
C GLY A 155 -33.88 -8.43 1.74
N LEU A 156 -32.85 -8.52 0.88
CA LEU A 156 -33.02 -8.85 -0.55
C LEU A 156 -33.61 -10.26 -0.75
N LEU A 157 -33.05 -11.24 -0.05
CA LEU A 157 -33.42 -12.66 -0.20
C LEU A 157 -34.30 -13.17 0.95
N ASP A 158 -34.67 -12.30 1.90
CA ASP A 158 -35.54 -12.68 3.01
C ASP A 158 -36.94 -13.05 2.48
N ASP A 159 -37.52 -14.08 3.06
CA ASP A 159 -38.91 -14.41 2.81
C ASP A 159 -39.79 -13.37 3.48
N SER A 160 -40.47 -12.54 2.69
CA SER A 160 -41.40 -11.58 3.27
C SER A 160 -42.54 -12.37 3.92
N LYS A 161 -42.85 -12.06 5.19
CA LYS A 161 -44.00 -12.64 5.91
C LYS A 161 -45.35 -12.41 5.20
N LYS A 162 -45.38 -11.64 4.11
CA LYS A 162 -46.55 -11.31 3.28
C LYS A 162 -46.47 -11.79 1.83
N SER A 163 -45.42 -12.51 1.42
CA SER A 163 -45.25 -13.00 0.04
C SER A 163 -44.84 -14.47 0.02
N THR A 164 -45.74 -15.33 0.49
CA THR A 164 -45.74 -16.72 0.05
C THR A 164 -46.12 -16.74 -1.43
N GLY A 165 -45.14 -16.63 -2.33
CA GLY A 165 -45.33 -17.02 -3.75
C GLY A 165 -44.74 -16.14 -4.86
N SER A 166 -44.27 -14.91 -4.65
CA SER A 166 -44.00 -14.02 -5.80
C SER A 166 -42.60 -14.13 -6.43
N GLY A 167 -41.58 -14.66 -5.74
CA GLY A 167 -40.20 -14.70 -6.30
C GLY A 167 -39.58 -13.32 -6.63
N THR A 168 -40.26 -12.23 -6.25
CA THR A 168 -39.89 -10.84 -6.51
C THR A 168 -38.98 -10.27 -5.42
N LEU A 169 -38.18 -9.26 -5.76
CA LEU A 169 -37.33 -8.52 -4.83
C LEU A 169 -38.06 -7.31 -4.24
N PRO A 170 -37.69 -6.82 -3.05
CA PRO A 170 -38.24 -5.60 -2.49
C PRO A 170 -37.81 -4.38 -3.33
N LYS A 171 -38.55 -3.27 -3.28
CA LYS A 171 -38.16 -2.01 -3.95
C LYS A 171 -36.99 -1.30 -3.25
N ILE A 172 -36.92 -1.42 -1.92
CA ILE A 172 -35.92 -0.80 -1.06
C ILE A 172 -35.30 -1.90 -0.20
N ALA A 173 -33.99 -1.88 -0.05
CA ALA A 173 -33.24 -2.81 0.79
C ALA A 173 -32.29 -2.07 1.73
N SER A 174 -31.85 -2.75 2.78
CA SER A 174 -30.90 -2.20 3.75
C SER A 174 -29.45 -2.38 3.28
N ILE A 175 -28.61 -1.40 3.60
CA ILE A 175 -27.16 -1.42 3.42
C ILE A 175 -26.51 -1.71 4.78
N PRO A 176 -26.12 -2.95 5.07
CA PRO A 176 -25.46 -3.29 6.33
C PRO A 176 -23.99 -2.82 6.35
N GLN A 177 -23.40 -2.72 7.54
CA GLN A 177 -21.96 -2.43 7.70
C GLN A 177 -21.07 -3.44 6.98
N SER A 178 -21.54 -4.67 6.81
CA SER A 178 -20.78 -5.70 6.12
C SER A 178 -20.60 -5.42 4.63
N MET A 179 -21.43 -4.55 4.05
CA MET A 179 -21.35 -4.14 2.65
C MET A 179 -20.53 -2.86 2.50
N ILE A 180 -20.80 -1.83 3.32
CA ILE A 180 -19.99 -0.61 3.36
C ILE A 180 -19.45 -0.39 4.78
N PRO A 181 -18.21 -0.82 5.06
CA PRO A 181 -17.62 -0.70 6.39
C PRO A 181 -17.60 0.76 6.88
N GLY A 182 -18.13 0.96 8.08
CA GLY A 182 -18.15 2.26 8.75
C GLY A 182 -19.09 3.32 8.14
N ALA A 183 -20.05 2.94 7.29
CA ALA A 183 -21.02 3.88 6.70
C ALA A 183 -22.25 4.22 7.58
N MET A 184 -22.22 3.99 8.89
CA MET A 184 -23.40 4.24 9.74
C MET A 184 -23.54 5.71 10.14
N ILE A 185 -24.75 6.27 9.98
CA ILE A 185 -25.21 7.46 10.70
C ILE A 185 -26.30 7.01 11.68
N GLY A 186 -25.95 6.79 12.94
CA GLY A 186 -26.92 6.51 14.02
C GLY A 186 -27.45 5.06 14.09
N GLN A 187 -28.61 4.89 14.74
CA GLN A 187 -29.22 3.59 15.08
C GLN A 187 -30.00 2.91 13.92
N LYS A 188 -30.23 3.59 12.79
CA LYS A 188 -31.01 3.05 11.66
C LYS A 188 -30.09 2.56 10.54
N SER A 189 -30.40 1.40 9.96
CA SER A 189 -29.71 0.92 8.75
C SER A 189 -29.95 1.90 7.60
N LEU A 190 -28.88 2.21 6.85
CA LEU A 190 -29.03 2.92 5.58
C LEU A 190 -29.90 2.09 4.64
N GLN A 191 -30.72 2.74 3.83
CA GLN A 191 -31.60 2.10 2.87
C GLN A 191 -31.39 2.73 1.49
N ALA A 192 -31.50 1.92 0.45
CA ALA A 192 -31.35 2.34 -0.94
C ALA A 192 -32.24 1.50 -1.87
N PRO A 193 -32.46 1.94 -3.12
CA PRO A 193 -33.07 1.10 -4.15
C PRO A 193 -32.38 -0.26 -4.26
N VAL A 194 -33.16 -1.29 -4.55
CA VAL A 194 -32.69 -2.68 -4.61
C VAL A 194 -31.51 -2.87 -5.56
N GLU A 195 -31.51 -2.16 -6.69
CA GLU A 195 -30.45 -2.24 -7.71
C GLU A 195 -29.12 -1.72 -7.15
N GLU A 196 -29.15 -0.64 -6.36
CA GLU A 196 -27.95 -0.11 -5.70
C GLU A 196 -27.42 -1.07 -4.62
N VAL A 197 -28.32 -1.68 -3.83
CA VAL A 197 -27.91 -2.65 -2.80
C VAL A 197 -27.34 -3.92 -3.42
N ILE A 198 -27.88 -4.39 -4.54
CA ILE A 198 -27.31 -5.51 -5.32
C ILE A 198 -25.92 -5.13 -5.83
N LEU A 199 -25.77 -3.96 -6.43
CA LEU A 199 -24.47 -3.48 -6.92
C LEU A 199 -23.44 -3.44 -5.79
N LEU A 200 -23.78 -2.86 -4.65
CA LEU A 200 -22.88 -2.67 -3.52
C LEU A 200 -22.42 -3.99 -2.88
N GLN A 201 -23.08 -5.14 -3.11
CA GLN A 201 -22.54 -6.45 -2.71
C GLN A 201 -21.15 -6.70 -3.30
N PHE A 202 -20.88 -6.15 -4.49
CA PHE A 202 -19.62 -6.34 -5.20
C PHE A 202 -18.52 -5.37 -4.77
N LEU A 203 -18.79 -4.49 -3.79
CA LEU A 203 -17.78 -3.55 -3.27
C LEU A 203 -16.54 -4.28 -2.76
N MET A 204 -16.70 -5.40 -2.05
CA MET A 204 -15.57 -6.16 -1.53
C MET A 204 -14.69 -6.78 -2.63
N VAL A 205 -15.25 -6.99 -3.82
CA VAL A 205 -14.53 -7.52 -4.99
C VAL A 205 -13.69 -6.41 -5.63
N GLY A 206 -14.28 -5.21 -5.77
CA GLY A 206 -13.62 -4.05 -6.38
C GLY A 206 -12.56 -3.38 -5.50
N CYS A 207 -12.58 -3.63 -4.19
CA CYS A 207 -11.61 -3.08 -3.25
C CYS A 207 -10.40 -3.99 -3.03
N ALA A 208 -9.27 -3.37 -2.70
CA ALA A 208 -8.12 -4.06 -2.15
C ALA A 208 -8.12 -3.96 -0.61
N THR A 209 -7.67 -5.01 0.08
CA THR A 209 -7.47 -4.97 1.53
C THR A 209 -6.00 -5.12 1.88
N PHE A 210 -5.58 -4.47 2.97
CA PHE A 210 -4.21 -4.50 3.47
C PHE A 210 -4.20 -4.67 4.98
N LEU A 211 -3.14 -5.28 5.50
CA LEU A 211 -2.85 -5.42 6.92
C LEU A 211 -1.96 -4.25 7.35
N LEU A 212 -2.47 -3.41 8.24
CA LEU A 212 -1.71 -2.28 8.78
C LEU A 212 -0.84 -2.73 9.94
N ARG A 213 0.46 -2.47 9.83
CA ARG A 213 1.48 -2.83 10.81
C ARG A 213 2.40 -1.63 11.05
N PRO A 214 1.83 -0.53 11.58
CA PRO A 214 2.57 0.70 11.82
C PRO A 214 3.69 0.42 12.82
N ARG A 215 4.89 0.91 12.52
CA ARG A 215 6.01 0.84 13.49
C ARG A 215 5.87 1.89 14.58
N THR A 216 5.24 3.01 14.25
CA THR A 216 4.84 4.01 15.23
C THR A 216 3.61 3.51 15.97
N TYR A 217 3.76 3.23 17.27
CA TYR A 217 2.73 2.81 18.24
C TYR A 217 1.47 3.70 18.31
N LYS A 218 1.39 4.75 17.50
CA LYS A 218 0.32 5.76 17.49
C LYS A 218 -0.97 5.24 16.84
N GLU A 219 -0.90 4.18 16.04
CA GLU A 219 -2.07 3.67 15.31
C GLU A 219 -2.54 2.30 15.81
N LYS A 220 -3.78 2.24 16.30
CA LYS A 220 -4.50 1.00 16.68
C LYS A 220 -5.22 0.34 15.51
N ALA A 221 -5.03 0.86 14.28
CA ALA A 221 -5.65 0.31 13.09
C ALA A 221 -4.95 -0.99 12.68
N GLN A 222 -5.73 -2.00 12.30
CA GLN A 222 -5.21 -3.35 12.00
C GLN A 222 -5.35 -3.73 10.52
N ALA A 223 -6.23 -3.05 9.80
CA ALA A 223 -6.48 -3.28 8.39
C ALA A 223 -6.88 -1.98 7.68
N CYS A 224 -6.70 -1.97 6.35
CA CYS A 224 -7.09 -0.89 5.47
C CYS A 224 -7.89 -1.44 4.29
N ILE A 225 -8.90 -0.69 3.86
CA ILE A 225 -9.62 -0.90 2.59
C ILE A 225 -9.20 0.20 1.63
N VAL A 226 -8.74 -0.17 0.45
CA VAL A 226 -8.48 0.77 -0.66
C VAL A 226 -9.63 0.64 -1.66
N VAL A 227 -10.38 1.73 -1.81
CA VAL A 227 -11.56 1.86 -2.68
C VAL A 227 -11.16 2.64 -3.94
N PRO A 228 -11.07 2.01 -5.11
CA PRO A 228 -10.68 2.70 -6.35
C PRO A 228 -11.77 3.63 -6.87
N ASP A 229 -11.36 4.77 -7.45
CA ASP A 229 -12.24 5.64 -8.23
C ASP A 229 -12.16 5.26 -9.71
N ILE A 230 -13.03 4.33 -10.12
CA ILE A 230 -12.96 3.66 -11.43
C ILE A 230 -13.55 4.55 -12.52
N ILE A 231 -12.84 4.64 -13.65
CA ILE A 231 -13.25 5.41 -14.84
C ILE A 231 -13.35 4.55 -16.11
N ASP A 232 -12.90 3.30 -16.07
CA ASP A 232 -13.00 2.34 -17.17
C ASP A 232 -13.13 0.90 -16.63
N LEU A 233 -14.31 0.30 -16.80
CA LEU A 233 -14.64 -1.01 -16.26
C LEU A 233 -13.85 -2.14 -16.91
N LYS A 234 -13.68 -2.11 -18.24
CA LYS A 234 -12.98 -3.15 -18.99
C LYS A 234 -11.49 -3.14 -18.67
N ARG A 235 -10.88 -1.96 -18.62
CA ARG A 235 -9.47 -1.81 -18.24
C ARG A 235 -9.25 -2.18 -16.78
N PHE A 236 -10.11 -1.72 -15.86
CA PHE A 236 -10.01 -2.10 -14.44
C PHE A 236 -10.04 -3.62 -14.26
N ALA A 237 -11.06 -4.30 -14.79
CA ALA A 237 -11.17 -5.76 -14.72
C ALA A 237 -9.96 -6.48 -15.33
N SER A 238 -9.40 -5.93 -16.42
CA SER A 238 -8.19 -6.47 -17.05
C SER A 238 -6.93 -6.26 -16.23
N MET A 239 -6.78 -5.10 -15.58
CA MET A 239 -5.62 -4.82 -14.74
C MET A 239 -5.59 -5.70 -13.49
N ILE A 240 -6.72 -5.90 -12.81
CA ILE A 240 -6.81 -6.83 -11.66
C ILE A 240 -6.40 -8.24 -12.07
N GLU A 241 -6.89 -8.72 -13.22
CA GLU A 241 -6.49 -10.01 -13.77
C GLU A 241 -4.97 -10.08 -14.07
N ILE A 242 -4.40 -9.04 -14.69
CA ILE A 242 -2.98 -8.98 -15.05
C ILE A 242 -2.07 -8.94 -13.81
N ILE A 243 -2.46 -8.22 -12.76
CA ILE A 243 -1.72 -8.14 -11.49
C ILE A 243 -1.62 -9.54 -10.85
N ASN A 244 -2.69 -10.33 -10.93
CA ASN A 244 -2.76 -11.65 -10.28
C ASN A 244 -2.34 -12.83 -11.17
N LYS A 245 -2.18 -12.66 -12.49
CA LYS A 245 -1.57 -13.67 -13.40
C LYS A 245 -0.09 -13.92 -13.11
N ARG A 246 0.50 -15.05 -13.47
CA ARG A 246 1.98 -15.20 -13.50
C ARG A 246 2.50 -14.48 -14.76
N SER A 247 3.10 -13.30 -14.61
CA SER A 247 3.82 -12.62 -15.70
C SER A 247 5.19 -12.21 -15.18
N GLN A 248 6.25 -12.55 -15.93
CA GLN A 248 7.63 -12.24 -15.57
C GLN A 248 8.05 -10.81 -15.97
N ASN A 249 7.14 -10.00 -16.55
CA ASN A 249 7.53 -8.80 -17.29
C ASN A 249 7.17 -7.46 -16.64
N PHE A 250 6.68 -7.43 -15.39
CA PHE A 250 6.54 -6.18 -14.64
C PHE A 250 6.53 -6.39 -13.12
N GLU A 251 7.06 -5.40 -12.41
CA GLU A 251 7.13 -5.39 -10.94
C GLU A 251 5.73 -5.20 -10.32
N ARG A 252 5.48 -5.92 -9.22
CA ARG A 252 4.20 -5.93 -8.51
C ARG A 252 4.44 -5.80 -7.03
N PHE A 253 3.68 -4.94 -6.39
CA PHE A 253 3.88 -4.61 -4.98
C PHE A 253 2.85 -5.28 -4.07
N THR A 254 1.69 -5.70 -4.59
CA THR A 254 0.55 -6.16 -3.76
C THR A 254 0.11 -7.60 -4.03
N ASN A 255 0.85 -8.37 -4.84
CA ASN A 255 0.42 -9.68 -5.35
C ASN A 255 0.89 -10.89 -4.52
N ASN A 256 1.26 -10.70 -3.26
CA ASN A 256 1.65 -11.77 -2.32
C ASN A 256 1.29 -11.35 -0.87
N TYR A 257 1.44 -12.26 0.10
CA TYR A 257 1.09 -11.99 1.50
C TYR A 257 1.81 -10.74 2.06
N LEU A 258 3.13 -10.64 1.88
CA LEU A 258 3.93 -9.54 2.41
C LEU A 258 3.68 -8.21 1.69
N GLY A 259 3.29 -8.25 0.42
CA GLY A 259 2.86 -7.09 -0.36
C GLY A 259 1.55 -6.48 0.15
N ARG A 260 0.75 -7.25 0.90
CA ARG A 260 -0.44 -6.76 1.61
C ARG A 260 -0.15 -6.25 3.02
N VAL A 261 1.10 -6.25 3.47
CA VAL A 261 1.52 -5.74 4.78
C VAL A 261 2.22 -4.39 4.59
N VAL A 262 1.66 -3.33 5.18
CA VAL A 262 2.13 -1.94 4.99
C VAL A 262 2.14 -1.19 6.32
N GLY A 263 2.93 -0.11 6.39
CA GLY A 263 3.03 0.73 7.60
C GLY A 263 1.77 1.54 7.87
N GLY A 264 1.21 2.17 6.83
CA GLY A 264 0.06 3.08 6.93
C GLY A 264 -0.95 2.96 5.77
N ALA A 265 -2.05 3.71 5.88
CA ALA A 265 -3.12 3.70 4.88
C ALA A 265 -2.69 4.35 3.55
N GLU A 266 -1.81 5.34 3.61
CA GLU A 266 -1.23 6.04 2.48
C GLU A 266 -0.33 5.11 1.66
N GLU A 267 0.49 4.29 2.34
CA GLU A 267 1.32 3.28 1.68
C GLU A 267 0.44 2.22 0.99
N ALA A 268 -0.66 1.81 1.62
CA ALA A 268 -1.64 0.91 1.03
C ALA A 268 -2.21 1.49 -0.27
N ALA A 269 -2.65 2.75 -0.23
CA ALA A 269 -3.22 3.48 -1.36
C ALA A 269 -2.24 3.58 -2.52
N LEU A 270 -1.03 4.09 -2.27
CA LEU A 270 -0.03 4.27 -3.33
C LEU A 270 0.50 2.94 -3.85
N SER A 271 0.65 1.91 -3.02
CA SER A 271 1.06 0.57 -3.49
C SER A 271 0.02 -0.02 -4.44
N PHE A 272 -1.27 0.14 -4.12
CA PHE A 272 -2.35 -0.26 -5.02
C PHE A 272 -2.34 0.56 -6.32
N LEU A 273 -2.15 1.87 -6.24
CA LEU A 273 -2.07 2.74 -7.43
C LEU A 273 -0.90 2.36 -8.34
N LEU A 274 0.29 2.07 -7.79
CA LEU A 274 1.45 1.63 -8.57
C LEU A 274 1.15 0.36 -9.38
N ASP A 275 0.47 -0.63 -8.78
CA ASP A 275 0.10 -1.85 -9.49
C ASP A 275 -0.95 -1.58 -10.59
N MET A 276 -1.90 -0.67 -10.32
CA MET A 276 -2.97 -0.31 -11.26
C MET A 276 -2.50 0.56 -12.42
N THR A 277 -1.38 1.28 -12.29
CA THR A 277 -0.80 2.13 -13.35
C THR A 277 0.46 1.54 -13.98
N ALA A 278 0.94 0.37 -13.53
CA ALA A 278 2.20 -0.24 -13.96
C ALA A 278 2.31 -0.51 -15.47
N ARG A 279 1.19 -0.53 -16.19
CA ARG A 279 1.12 -0.78 -17.64
C ARG A 279 0.37 0.30 -18.41
N ASP A 280 0.18 1.49 -17.84
CA ASP A 280 -0.49 2.60 -18.54
C ASP A 280 0.39 3.08 -19.71
N ILE A 281 0.25 2.40 -20.84
CA ILE A 281 0.82 2.79 -22.13
C ILE A 281 -0.08 3.92 -22.64
N LYS A 282 0.47 5.14 -22.79
CA LYS A 282 -0.19 6.30 -23.43
C LYS A 282 -1.41 6.91 -22.69
N GLY A 283 -1.37 7.03 -21.36
CA GLY A 283 -2.34 7.86 -20.62
C GLY A 283 -3.75 7.27 -20.47
N GLU A 284 -3.92 5.99 -20.80
CA GLU A 284 -5.19 5.27 -20.75
C GLU A 284 -5.44 4.63 -19.37
N ARG A 285 -5.84 5.44 -18.38
CA ARG A 285 -6.05 4.98 -17.00
C ARG A 285 -7.33 4.18 -16.80
N SER A 286 -7.26 3.20 -15.90
CA SER A 286 -8.45 2.48 -15.42
C SER A 286 -9.13 3.14 -14.22
N ILE A 287 -8.36 3.91 -13.44
CA ILE A 287 -8.80 4.59 -12.22
C ILE A 287 -8.25 6.02 -12.18
N LYS A 288 -8.99 6.94 -11.57
CA LYS A 288 -8.55 8.34 -11.34
C LYS A 288 -7.66 8.48 -10.11
N GLY A 289 -7.83 7.59 -9.14
CA GLY A 289 -7.21 7.60 -7.82
C GLY A 289 -7.92 6.58 -6.93
N CYS A 290 -7.74 6.70 -5.62
CA CYS A 290 -8.41 5.83 -4.67
C CYS A 290 -8.64 6.51 -3.31
N GLN A 291 -9.48 5.87 -2.49
CA GLN A 291 -9.72 6.24 -1.10
C GLN A 291 -9.25 5.10 -0.20
N ALA A 292 -8.30 5.36 0.69
CA ALA A 292 -7.89 4.43 1.73
C ALA A 292 -8.65 4.69 3.03
N ILE A 293 -9.16 3.61 3.63
CA ILE A 293 -9.94 3.64 4.87
C ILE A 293 -9.27 2.70 5.87
N ALA A 294 -8.59 3.26 6.85
CA ALA A 294 -8.03 2.49 7.96
C ALA A 294 -9.14 2.13 8.95
N MET A 295 -9.16 0.87 9.38
CA MET A 295 -10.11 0.31 10.32
C MET A 295 -9.39 -0.06 11.62
N GLY A 296 -9.83 0.52 12.73
CA GLY A 296 -9.24 0.30 14.06
C GLY A 296 -10.29 0.30 15.17
N LYS A 297 -10.00 -0.45 16.25
CA LYS A 297 -10.86 -0.47 17.45
C LYS A 297 -10.81 0.90 18.12
N VAL A 298 -11.97 1.52 18.36
CA VAL A 298 -12.02 2.77 19.13
C VAL A 298 -11.82 2.49 20.61
N ALA A 299 -11.26 3.46 21.34
CA ALA A 299 -10.81 3.25 22.72
C ALA A 299 -11.94 3.00 23.75
N TRP A 300 -13.19 3.36 23.44
CA TRP A 300 -14.31 3.38 24.38
C TRP A 300 -15.36 2.27 24.14
N ASP A 301 -15.40 1.67 22.95
CA ASP A 301 -16.15 0.44 22.70
C ASP A 301 -15.27 -0.57 21.96
N LYS A 302 -14.93 -1.67 22.65
CA LYS A 302 -14.08 -2.74 22.09
C LYS A 302 -14.80 -3.57 21.02
N ASN A 303 -16.13 -3.43 20.90
CA ASN A 303 -16.98 -4.14 19.94
C ASN A 303 -17.28 -3.30 18.69
N GLN A 304 -17.03 -1.99 18.70
CA GLN A 304 -17.24 -1.10 17.56
C GLN A 304 -15.90 -0.67 16.95
N ILE A 305 -15.70 -0.94 15.67
CA ILE A 305 -14.53 -0.49 14.90
C ILE A 305 -15.04 0.60 13.95
N ASN A 306 -14.59 1.84 14.16
CA ASN A 306 -14.93 2.96 13.29
C ASN A 306 -13.86 3.14 12.21
N ARG A 307 -14.21 3.90 11.17
CA ARG A 307 -13.21 4.45 10.22
C ARG A 307 -12.28 5.33 11.03
N SER A 308 -11.08 4.85 11.32
CA SER A 308 -10.13 5.62 12.13
C SER A 308 -9.48 6.71 11.30
N ILE A 309 -9.23 6.43 10.01
CA ILE A 309 -8.61 7.36 9.06
C ILE A 309 -9.24 7.13 7.68
N CYS A 310 -9.49 8.21 6.94
CA CYS A 310 -10.01 8.19 5.58
C CYS A 310 -9.20 9.18 4.74
N ILE A 311 -8.44 8.67 3.77
CA ILE A 311 -7.52 9.46 2.94
C ILE A 311 -7.88 9.26 1.48
N LYS A 312 -7.87 10.33 0.70
CA LYS A 312 -8.02 10.29 -0.75
C LYS A 312 -6.65 10.54 -1.37
N VAL A 313 -6.27 9.67 -2.30
CA VAL A 313 -4.99 9.71 -2.99
C VAL A 313 -5.28 9.79 -4.49
N GLY A 314 -4.63 10.76 -5.16
CA GLY A 314 -4.75 10.97 -6.60
C GLY A 314 -3.92 9.97 -7.39
N GLY A 315 -4.03 10.00 -8.72
CA GLY A 315 -3.21 9.18 -9.63
C GLY A 315 -1.89 9.82 -10.06
N ASP A 316 -1.66 11.10 -9.73
CA ASP A 316 -0.54 11.91 -10.23
C ASP A 316 0.26 12.52 -9.08
N TYR A 317 1.47 12.01 -8.86
CA TYR A 317 2.46 12.62 -7.99
C TYR A 317 3.77 12.76 -8.75
N GLU A 318 4.39 13.93 -8.70
CA GLU A 318 5.65 14.21 -9.40
C GLU A 318 6.76 13.26 -8.91
N GLU A 319 6.79 13.00 -7.61
CA GLU A 319 7.76 12.12 -6.95
C GLU A 319 7.23 10.70 -6.71
N LEU A 320 6.21 10.24 -7.46
CA LEU A 320 5.70 8.86 -7.35
C LEU A 320 6.81 7.82 -7.58
N GLU A 321 7.78 8.14 -8.44
CA GLU A 321 8.93 7.26 -8.70
C GLU A 321 9.85 7.11 -7.47
N VAL A 322 9.95 8.12 -6.61
CA VAL A 322 10.66 8.02 -5.32
C VAL A 322 9.96 7.01 -4.42
N PHE A 323 8.62 7.04 -4.36
CA PHE A 323 7.84 6.04 -3.65
C PHE A 323 7.99 4.64 -4.26
N ARG A 324 7.94 4.51 -5.60
CA ARG A 324 8.17 3.24 -6.31
C ARG A 324 9.51 2.63 -5.94
N ALA A 325 10.60 3.40 -6.04
CA ALA A 325 11.94 2.93 -5.68
C ALA A 325 12.05 2.57 -4.19
N ALA A 326 11.45 3.38 -3.31
CA ALA A 326 11.41 3.05 -1.89
C ALA A 326 10.65 1.74 -1.63
N LYS A 327 9.51 1.52 -2.28
CA LYS A 327 8.74 0.28 -2.13
C LYS A 327 9.52 -0.94 -2.64
N GLN A 328 10.17 -0.80 -3.80
CA GLN A 328 10.99 -1.83 -4.42
C GLN A 328 12.20 -2.24 -3.56
N TYR A 329 12.97 -1.27 -3.06
CA TYR A 329 14.24 -1.57 -2.40
C TYR A 329 14.15 -1.62 -0.87
N LEU A 330 13.20 -0.92 -0.26
CA LEU A 330 13.08 -0.76 1.20
C LEU A 330 11.71 -1.22 1.75
N GLY A 331 10.76 -1.55 0.88
CA GLY A 331 9.38 -1.89 1.24
C GLY A 331 9.07 -3.38 1.33
N LYS A 332 10.12 -4.22 1.40
CA LYS A 332 9.95 -5.65 1.69
C LYS A 332 9.39 -5.81 3.10
N GLY A 333 8.29 -6.58 3.21
CA GLY A 333 7.84 -7.09 4.49
C GLY A 333 8.79 -8.18 5.00
N LYS A 334 8.75 -8.46 6.30
CA LYS A 334 9.44 -9.61 6.90
C LYS A 334 8.58 -10.29 7.94
N PHE A 335 8.84 -11.57 8.15
CA PHE A 335 8.29 -12.29 9.28
C PHE A 335 9.21 -12.20 10.50
N ILE A 336 8.60 -12.08 11.68
CA ILE A 336 9.25 -12.22 12.98
C ILE A 336 8.64 -13.43 13.68
N LYS A 337 9.49 -14.30 14.25
CA LYS A 337 9.04 -15.44 15.05
C LYS A 337 8.60 -14.96 16.43
N MET A 338 7.38 -15.32 16.80
CA MET A 338 6.81 -15.06 18.12
C MET A 338 7.20 -16.19 19.10
N LYS A 339 7.08 -15.92 20.40
CA LYS A 339 7.37 -16.89 21.46
C LYS A 339 6.51 -18.16 21.39
N ASP A 340 5.31 -18.06 20.81
CA ASP A 340 4.38 -19.19 20.62
C ASP A 340 4.66 -20.00 19.33
N GLY A 341 5.78 -19.73 18.65
CA GLY A 341 6.20 -20.40 17.43
C GLY A 341 5.53 -19.89 16.15
N LYS A 342 4.57 -18.96 16.25
CA LYS A 342 3.92 -18.34 15.08
C LYS A 342 4.81 -17.27 14.45
N SER A 343 4.58 -17.00 13.17
CA SER A 343 5.21 -15.90 12.45
C SER A 343 4.26 -14.72 12.36
N PHE A 344 4.76 -13.52 12.64
CA PHE A 344 4.03 -12.26 12.49
C PHE A 344 4.73 -11.39 11.46
N SER A 345 3.99 -10.77 10.54
CA SER A 345 4.57 -9.93 9.49
C SER A 345 4.62 -8.46 9.89
N ILE A 346 5.71 -7.80 9.54
CA ILE A 346 5.90 -6.34 9.69
C ILE A 346 6.63 -5.76 8.47
N PRO A 347 6.46 -4.47 8.15
CA PRO A 347 7.34 -3.76 7.23
C PRO A 347 8.78 -3.82 7.73
N ASP A 348 9.77 -3.97 6.84
CA ASP A 348 11.19 -3.96 7.24
C ASP A 348 11.73 -2.54 7.49
N THR A 349 11.13 -1.52 6.87
CA THR A 349 11.47 -0.10 7.10
C THR A 349 10.20 0.75 7.15
N SER A 350 10.30 1.94 7.73
CA SER A 350 9.23 2.95 7.72
C SER A 350 9.39 3.97 6.59
N ILE A 351 10.30 3.73 5.64
CA ILE A 351 10.60 4.71 4.59
C ILE A 351 9.48 4.80 3.54
N PRO A 352 8.95 3.68 3.01
CA PRO A 352 7.79 3.74 2.11
C PRO A 352 6.58 4.39 2.77
N GLU A 353 6.30 4.04 4.03
CA GLU A 353 5.26 4.65 4.86
C GLU A 353 5.42 6.17 4.97
N LEU A 354 6.63 6.64 5.32
CA LEU A 354 6.94 8.07 5.43
C LEU A 354 6.73 8.80 4.12
N ILE A 355 7.31 8.29 3.03
CA ILE A 355 7.19 8.91 1.70
C ILE A 355 5.72 8.96 1.30
N ALA A 356 4.97 7.87 1.49
CA ALA A 356 3.55 7.84 1.16
C ALA A 356 2.73 8.88 1.95
N ALA A 357 2.96 9.00 3.26
CA ALA A 357 2.30 9.99 4.12
C ALA A 357 2.66 11.44 3.76
N ASN A 358 3.82 11.67 3.15
CA ASN A 358 4.21 12.97 2.64
C ASN A 358 3.53 13.29 1.31
N LEU A 359 3.60 12.37 0.34
CA LEU A 359 2.98 12.55 -0.98
C LEU A 359 1.46 12.72 -0.86
N ALA A 360 0.78 11.89 -0.06
CA ALA A 360 -0.66 12.01 0.16
C ALA A 360 -1.10 13.32 0.85
N ALA A 361 -0.15 14.03 1.48
CA ALA A 361 -0.39 15.30 2.16
C ALA A 361 0.24 16.50 1.41
N ASP A 362 0.62 16.32 0.13
CA ASP A 362 1.26 17.33 -0.72
C ASP A 362 2.49 17.98 -0.07
N ARG A 363 3.27 17.17 0.66
CA ARG A 363 4.54 17.55 1.28
C ARG A 363 5.72 16.98 0.47
N PRO A 364 6.90 17.61 0.50
CA PRO A 364 8.11 17.05 -0.08
C PRO A 364 8.33 15.61 0.43
N TRP A 365 8.70 14.70 -0.47
CA TRP A 365 8.84 13.26 -0.19
C TRP A 365 9.70 12.95 1.05
N CYS A 366 10.73 13.77 1.31
CA CYS A 366 11.67 13.61 2.42
C CYS A 366 11.20 14.25 3.74
N SER A 367 10.01 14.85 3.80
CA SER A 367 9.53 15.51 5.02
C SER A 367 9.50 14.54 6.20
N HIS A 368 9.78 15.05 7.41
CA HIS A 368 9.88 14.26 8.65
C HIS A 368 10.93 13.13 8.66
N PHE A 369 11.82 13.02 7.66
CA PHE A 369 12.90 12.04 7.66
C PHE A 369 13.78 12.10 8.93
N LYS A 370 13.93 13.29 9.52
CA LYS A 370 14.63 13.51 10.79
C LYS A 370 14.13 12.60 11.92
N GLU A 371 12.86 12.22 11.90
CA GLU A 371 12.26 11.34 12.92
C GLU A 371 12.82 9.91 12.80
N LEU A 372 13.15 9.45 11.59
CA LEU A 372 13.71 8.12 11.35
C LEU A 372 15.19 8.00 11.76
N VAL A 373 15.88 9.12 11.97
CA VAL A 373 17.30 9.17 12.32
C VAL A 373 17.57 9.84 13.66
N ALA A 374 16.53 10.30 14.37
CA ALA A 374 16.67 10.97 15.67
C ALA A 374 17.35 10.04 16.68
N GLU A 375 16.84 8.81 16.80
CA GLU A 375 17.40 7.81 17.69
C GLU A 375 18.67 7.18 17.13
N LYS A 376 19.68 7.00 17.99
CA LYS A 376 20.99 6.45 17.59
C LYS A 376 20.88 5.05 16.99
N LYS A 377 20.00 4.22 17.54
CA LYS A 377 19.73 2.87 17.04
C LYS A 377 19.15 2.90 15.63
N ASP A 378 18.18 3.76 15.37
CA ASP A 378 17.49 3.81 14.08
C ASP A 378 18.38 4.40 12.98
N PHE A 379 19.16 5.43 13.32
CA PHE A 379 20.20 5.95 12.43
C PHE A 379 21.20 4.87 12.02
N ARG A 380 21.73 4.09 12.98
CA ARG A 380 22.65 2.98 12.67
C ARG A 380 22.00 1.92 11.79
N ASN A 381 20.74 1.57 12.04
CA ASN A 381 19.99 0.63 11.21
C ASN A 381 19.89 1.13 9.75
N LEU A 382 19.65 2.42 9.55
CA LEU A 382 19.58 3.02 8.20
C LEU A 382 20.93 3.06 7.48
N LEU A 383 22.05 3.21 8.20
CA LEU A 383 23.40 3.14 7.58
C LEU A 383 23.68 1.77 6.95
N PHE A 384 23.11 0.68 7.48
CA PHE A 384 23.20 -0.65 6.88
C PHE A 384 22.37 -0.80 5.60
N ARG A 385 21.45 0.14 5.33
CA ARG A 385 20.57 0.19 4.15
C ARG A 385 21.02 1.23 3.12
N LYS A 386 22.25 1.73 3.21
CA LYS A 386 22.79 2.78 2.33
C LYS A 386 22.70 2.42 0.85
N GLY A 387 22.83 1.13 0.49
CA GLY A 387 22.79 0.69 -0.90
C GLY A 387 21.40 0.84 -1.51
N GLU A 388 20.37 0.47 -0.77
CA GLU A 388 18.97 0.60 -1.12
C GLU A 388 18.53 2.06 -1.12
N LEU A 389 18.93 2.84 -0.12
CA LEU A 389 18.70 4.28 -0.06
C LEU A 389 19.35 5.02 -1.23
N HIS A 390 20.55 4.61 -1.61
CA HIS A 390 21.22 5.18 -2.78
C HIS A 390 20.45 4.95 -4.07
N LYS A 391 19.79 3.79 -4.25
CA LYS A 391 18.94 3.55 -5.42
C LYS A 391 17.71 4.47 -5.46
N VAL A 392 17.19 4.88 -4.29
CA VAL A 392 16.11 5.89 -4.22
C VAL A 392 16.61 7.26 -4.69
N VAL A 393 17.86 7.64 -4.40
CA VAL A 393 18.45 8.90 -4.90
C VAL A 393 18.44 8.97 -6.42
N GLN A 394 18.71 7.85 -7.09
CA GLN A 394 18.85 7.77 -8.55
C GLN A 394 17.57 8.08 -9.32
N VAL A 395 16.40 8.04 -8.67
CA VAL A 395 15.10 8.31 -9.31
C VAL A 395 14.51 9.67 -8.95
N ILE A 396 15.18 10.46 -8.10
CA ILE A 396 14.73 11.81 -7.73
C ILE A 396 14.78 12.69 -8.98
N LYS A 397 13.66 13.34 -9.31
CA LYS A 397 13.55 14.23 -10.47
C LYS A 397 13.82 15.70 -10.12
N ASP A 398 13.45 16.14 -8.92
CA ASP A 398 13.65 17.52 -8.48
C ASP A 398 15.15 17.88 -8.50
N ASP A 399 15.48 18.89 -9.30
CA ASP A 399 16.86 19.33 -9.56
C ASP A 399 17.54 19.86 -8.29
N ILE A 400 16.79 20.56 -7.45
CA ILE A 400 17.33 21.17 -6.24
C ILE A 400 17.63 20.08 -5.20
N ASP A 401 16.72 19.10 -5.01
CA ASP A 401 16.96 17.96 -4.11
C ASP A 401 18.21 17.19 -4.52
N ARG A 402 18.36 16.91 -5.81
CA ARG A 402 19.55 16.26 -6.36
C ARG A 402 20.80 17.09 -6.10
N ALA A 403 20.77 18.38 -6.41
CA ALA A 403 21.91 19.27 -6.23
C ALA A 403 22.37 19.33 -4.77
N ILE A 404 21.44 19.42 -3.81
CA ILE A 404 21.75 19.39 -2.38
C ILE A 404 22.38 18.06 -1.96
N ILE A 405 21.81 16.93 -2.38
CA ILE A 405 22.33 15.60 -2.05
C ILE A 405 23.74 15.40 -2.64
N HIS A 406 23.96 15.78 -3.90
CA HIS A 406 25.26 15.65 -4.56
C HIS A 406 26.32 16.57 -3.95
N ALA A 407 25.98 17.82 -3.65
CA ALA A 407 26.89 18.74 -2.94
C ALA A 407 27.29 18.18 -1.57
N PHE A 408 26.35 17.56 -0.84
CA PHE A 408 26.66 16.87 0.40
C PHE A 408 27.57 15.66 0.18
N TYR A 409 27.30 14.84 -0.84
CA TYR A 409 28.13 13.68 -1.17
C TYR A 409 29.58 14.05 -1.50
N ASP A 410 29.78 15.10 -2.29
CA ASP A 410 31.13 15.57 -2.64
C ASP A 410 31.92 16.02 -1.41
N ALA A 411 31.27 16.78 -0.53
CA ALA A 411 31.85 17.19 0.75
C ALA A 411 32.16 15.95 1.62
N TRP A 412 31.19 15.03 1.74
CA TRP A 412 31.32 13.86 2.59
C TRP A 412 32.40 12.89 2.10
N LYS A 413 32.52 12.68 0.78
CA LYS A 413 33.60 11.89 0.15
C LYS A 413 34.98 12.41 0.57
N ARG A 414 35.19 13.72 0.56
CA ARG A 414 36.46 14.34 0.95
C ARG A 414 36.73 14.21 2.44
N VAL A 415 35.72 14.43 3.29
CA VAL A 415 35.83 14.23 4.75
C VAL A 415 36.21 12.78 5.06
N ARG A 416 35.60 11.81 4.38
CA ARG A 416 35.94 10.38 4.54
C ARG A 416 37.38 10.08 4.10
N GLY A 417 37.86 10.69 3.02
CA GLY A 417 39.27 10.60 2.61
C GLY A 417 40.24 11.13 3.67
N GLN A 418 39.90 12.24 4.33
CA GLN A 418 40.70 12.77 5.45
C GLN A 418 40.70 11.82 6.66
N LEU A 419 39.54 11.23 7.01
CA LEU A 419 39.44 10.23 8.08
C LEU A 419 40.26 8.98 7.78
N TRP A 420 40.25 8.54 6.52
CA TRP A 420 41.04 7.40 6.07
C TRP A 420 42.54 7.66 6.20
N GLN A 421 43.00 8.85 5.79
CA GLN A 421 44.41 9.22 5.94
C GLN A 421 44.82 9.26 7.41
N ARG A 422 43.98 9.85 8.26
CA ARG A 422 44.20 9.87 9.71
C ARG A 422 44.25 8.46 10.31
N ALA A 423 43.38 7.56 9.87
CA ALA A 423 43.37 6.18 10.34
C ALA A 423 44.66 5.45 9.94
N LYS A 424 45.20 5.69 8.74
CA LYS A 424 46.51 5.17 8.33
C LYS A 424 47.65 5.70 9.19
N ASP A 425 47.64 6.97 9.52
CA ASP A 425 48.68 7.57 10.36
C ASP A 425 48.61 7.03 11.80
N GLU A 426 47.42 6.80 12.35
CA GLU A 426 47.24 6.17 13.66
C GLU A 426 47.58 4.68 13.66
N SER A 427 47.23 3.95 12.60
CA SER A 427 47.60 2.56 12.38
C SER A 427 49.12 2.38 12.43
N LYS A 428 49.88 3.25 11.75
CA LYS A 428 51.35 3.26 11.81
C LYS A 428 51.89 3.47 13.22
N LYS A 429 51.27 4.37 14.00
CA LYS A 429 51.69 4.66 15.39
C LYS A 429 51.39 3.52 16.36
N LYS A 430 50.27 2.84 16.17
CA LYS A 430 49.77 1.79 17.07
C LYS A 430 50.13 0.36 16.63
N ASN A 431 50.71 0.20 15.44
CA ASN A 431 51.03 -1.08 14.81
C ASN A 431 49.83 -2.04 14.75
N ILE A 432 48.67 -1.53 14.35
CA ILE A 432 47.43 -2.30 14.16
C ILE A 432 46.81 -1.97 12.80
N ASP A 433 45.91 -2.82 12.31
CA ASP A 433 45.19 -2.58 11.06
C ASP A 433 44.41 -1.23 11.09
N TYR A 434 44.44 -0.50 9.98
CA TYR A 434 43.81 0.81 9.86
C TYR A 434 42.30 0.72 9.66
N LEU A 435 41.79 -0.41 9.16
CA LEU A 435 40.39 -0.54 8.77
C LEU A 435 39.42 -0.43 9.98
N PRO A 436 39.66 -1.09 11.14
CA PRO A 436 38.85 -0.89 12.34
C PRO A 436 38.90 0.55 12.87
N ILE A 437 40.08 1.20 12.82
CA ILE A 437 40.25 2.60 13.25
C ILE A 437 39.41 3.53 12.34
N TYR A 438 39.50 3.33 11.03
CA TYR A 438 38.74 4.12 10.06
C TYR A 438 37.24 3.99 10.28
N TYR A 439 36.71 2.77 10.46
CA TYR A 439 35.29 2.57 10.71
C TYR A 439 34.84 3.19 12.04
N ALA A 440 35.66 3.13 13.09
CA ALA A 440 35.37 3.83 14.35
C ALA A 440 35.31 5.36 14.16
N PHE A 441 36.26 5.95 13.43
CA PHE A 441 36.22 7.39 13.10
C PHE A 441 35.02 7.77 12.25
N LEU A 442 34.68 6.94 11.27
CA LEU A 442 33.54 7.16 10.41
C LEU A 442 32.24 7.13 11.20
N GLU A 443 32.07 6.16 12.10
CA GLU A 443 30.90 6.06 12.96
C GLU A 443 30.76 7.30 13.84
N VAL A 444 31.82 7.66 14.57
CA VAL A 444 31.84 8.86 15.43
C VAL A 444 31.54 10.13 14.65
N ARG A 445 32.13 10.31 13.47
CA ARG A 445 31.89 11.51 12.66
C ARG A 445 30.48 11.54 12.08
N SER A 446 29.95 10.40 11.63
CA SER A 446 28.58 10.30 11.11
C SER A 446 27.56 10.64 12.19
N GLU A 447 27.73 10.09 13.40
CA GLU A 447 26.88 10.42 14.55
C GLU A 447 27.00 11.90 14.94
N LYS A 448 28.21 12.48 14.89
CA LYS A 448 28.43 13.90 15.15
C LYS A 448 27.69 14.78 14.13
N ILE A 449 27.82 14.51 12.84
CA ILE A 449 27.14 15.26 11.76
C ILE A 449 25.63 15.19 11.94
N ARG A 450 25.10 13.99 12.18
CA ARG A 450 23.67 13.80 12.46
C ARG A 450 23.20 14.65 13.64
N ASN A 451 23.91 14.60 14.77
CA ASN A 451 23.56 15.36 15.96
C ASN A 451 23.67 16.88 15.75
N GLU A 452 24.66 17.34 14.97
CA GLU A 452 24.78 18.74 14.56
C GLU A 452 23.55 19.17 13.77
N ILE A 453 23.20 18.45 12.69
CA ILE A 453 22.03 18.79 11.85
C ILE A 453 20.72 18.81 12.64
N LEU A 454 20.49 17.81 13.50
CA LEU A 454 19.26 17.70 14.31
C LEU A 454 19.08 18.84 15.34
N ARG A 455 20.20 19.41 15.81
CA ARG A 455 20.18 20.49 16.82
C ARG A 455 19.92 21.86 16.23
N LEU A 456 20.19 22.07 14.94
CA LEU A 456 20.00 23.36 14.27
C LEU A 456 18.50 23.70 14.20
N LYS A 457 18.15 24.93 14.58
CA LYS A 457 16.75 25.38 14.74
C LYS A 457 16.31 26.47 13.76
N THR A 458 17.25 27.07 13.04
CA THR A 458 16.94 28.18 12.12
C THR A 458 17.55 27.93 10.73
N PRO A 459 16.98 28.53 9.66
CA PRO A 459 17.51 28.44 8.30
C PRO A 459 18.96 28.88 8.21
N ASP A 460 19.32 30.03 8.79
CA ASP A 460 20.67 30.61 8.72
C ASP A 460 21.72 29.73 9.39
N LEU A 461 21.38 29.13 10.55
CA LEU A 461 22.27 28.22 11.25
C LEU A 461 22.52 26.95 10.44
N LEU A 462 21.49 26.43 9.77
CA LEU A 462 21.59 25.23 8.93
C LEU A 462 22.37 25.49 7.65
N ALA A 463 22.05 26.58 6.93
CA ALA A 463 22.77 27.02 5.75
C ALA A 463 24.24 27.30 6.08
N GLY A 464 24.51 28.05 7.15
CA GLY A 464 25.86 28.34 7.61
C GLY A 464 26.63 27.07 8.02
N TRP A 465 25.97 26.09 8.65
CA TRP A 465 26.59 24.80 8.94
C TRP A 465 26.94 24.03 7.65
N PHE A 466 26.02 23.97 6.69
CA PHE A 466 26.23 23.27 5.42
C PHE A 466 27.36 23.89 4.60
N LEU A 467 27.37 25.21 4.46
CA LEU A 467 28.43 25.93 3.74
C LEU A 467 29.80 25.73 4.40
N ARG A 468 29.87 25.76 5.74
CA ARG A 468 31.11 25.44 6.47
C ARG A 468 31.54 24.00 6.27
N PHE A 469 30.61 23.05 6.36
CA PHE A 469 30.91 21.63 6.11
C PHE A 469 31.49 21.41 4.70
N CYS A 470 30.92 22.07 3.69
CA CYS A 470 31.42 22.05 2.33
C CYS A 470 32.79 22.72 2.18
N ALA A 471 33.01 23.89 2.81
CA ALA A 471 34.29 24.61 2.75
C ALA A 471 35.43 23.87 3.47
N ASP A 472 35.15 23.29 4.64
CA ASP A 472 36.11 22.49 5.42
C ASP A 472 36.54 21.24 4.63
N ALA A 473 35.61 20.61 3.91
CA ALA A 473 35.87 19.45 3.08
C ALA A 473 36.85 19.75 1.92
N THR A 474 36.88 20.98 1.41
CA THR A 474 37.70 21.39 0.27
C THR A 474 38.93 22.22 0.64
N LYS A 475 39.16 22.49 1.92
CA LYS A 475 40.15 23.49 2.37
C LYS A 475 39.96 24.84 1.67
N GLY A 476 38.71 25.26 1.46
CA GLY A 476 38.36 26.55 0.86
C GLY A 476 38.29 26.60 -0.67
N ARG A 477 38.36 25.47 -1.39
CA ARG A 477 38.09 25.41 -2.85
C ARG A 477 36.60 25.18 -3.13
N ASN A 478 36.08 25.60 -4.28
CA ASN A 478 34.68 25.33 -4.64
C ASN A 478 34.44 23.83 -4.87
N LEU A 479 33.29 23.33 -4.39
CA LEU A 479 32.76 22.01 -4.76
C LEU A 479 32.09 22.11 -6.12
N ILE A 480 32.34 21.13 -6.99
CA ILE A 480 31.76 21.08 -8.34
C ILE A 480 30.22 21.03 -8.25
N GLY A 481 29.67 20.19 -7.36
CA GLY A 481 28.23 20.13 -7.14
C GLY A 481 27.58 21.44 -6.65
N ILE A 482 28.36 22.37 -6.07
CA ILE A 482 27.87 23.70 -5.70
C ILE A 482 28.08 24.70 -6.84
N SER A 483 29.17 24.62 -7.62
CA SER A 483 29.42 25.58 -8.71
C SER A 483 28.39 25.49 -9.81
N ASP A 484 27.88 24.29 -10.11
CA ASP A 484 26.99 24.06 -11.25
C ASP A 484 25.55 24.56 -10.98
N ASN A 485 25.16 24.70 -9.70
CA ASN A 485 23.81 25.09 -9.27
C ASN A 485 23.81 26.17 -8.17
N ALA A 486 24.87 27.00 -8.10
CA ALA A 486 25.15 27.87 -6.96
C ALA A 486 23.97 28.78 -6.57
N ASP A 487 23.39 29.48 -7.55
CA ASP A 487 22.29 30.43 -7.31
C ASP A 487 21.02 29.74 -6.80
N GLN A 488 20.70 28.56 -7.34
CA GLN A 488 19.52 27.80 -6.93
C GLN A 488 19.70 27.24 -5.52
N ILE A 489 20.88 26.69 -5.22
CA ILE A 489 21.23 26.17 -3.89
C ILE A 489 21.18 27.30 -2.86
N LEU A 490 21.82 28.45 -3.13
CA LEU A 490 21.84 29.58 -2.20
C LEU A 490 20.44 30.12 -1.92
N LYS A 491 19.62 30.32 -2.96
CA LYS A 491 18.21 30.72 -2.79
C LYS A 491 17.41 29.68 -1.99
N PHE A 492 17.70 28.40 -2.19
CA PHE A 492 17.00 27.33 -1.50
C PHE A 492 17.36 27.25 -0.01
N ILE A 493 18.64 27.23 0.34
CA ILE A 493 19.10 26.95 1.71
C ILE A 493 18.81 28.10 2.70
N PHE A 494 18.78 29.35 2.21
CA PHE A 494 18.44 30.52 3.04
C PHE A 494 16.94 30.82 3.09
N ASN A 495 16.12 30.13 2.31
CA ASN A 495 14.67 30.31 2.36
C ASN A 495 14.08 29.58 3.57
N ALA A 496 13.46 30.34 4.49
CA ALA A 496 12.86 29.80 5.70
C ALA A 496 11.79 28.72 5.45
N ARG A 497 11.07 28.79 4.32
CA ARG A 497 10.06 27.78 3.95
C ARG A 497 10.70 26.42 3.65
N ASN A 498 11.96 26.41 3.21
CA ASN A 498 12.69 25.20 2.85
C ASN A 498 13.44 24.58 4.03
N PHE A 499 13.48 25.21 5.20
CA PHE A 499 14.27 24.74 6.35
C PHE A 499 14.05 23.27 6.67
N ASN A 500 12.79 22.83 6.79
CA ASN A 500 12.49 21.43 7.07
C ASN A 500 12.90 20.51 5.93
N ARG A 501 12.61 20.88 4.66
CA ARG A 501 13.01 20.09 3.48
C ARG A 501 14.53 19.94 3.44
N PHE A 502 15.26 21.04 3.57
CA PHE A 502 16.72 21.07 3.57
C PHE A 502 17.33 20.23 4.69
N GLN A 503 16.83 20.37 5.93
CA GLN A 503 17.30 19.55 7.06
C GLN A 503 17.13 18.06 6.80
N ASN A 504 15.97 17.65 6.26
CA ASN A 504 15.68 16.26 5.96
C ASN A 504 16.52 15.72 4.79
N LEU A 505 16.77 16.53 3.75
CA LEU A 505 17.66 16.16 2.64
C LEU A 505 19.09 15.90 3.12
N LEU A 506 19.63 16.74 4.01
CA LEU A 506 20.98 16.53 4.56
C LEU A 506 21.08 15.25 5.39
N LEU A 507 20.06 14.96 6.20
CA LEU A 507 19.99 13.73 6.98
C LEU A 507 19.81 12.49 6.10
N PHE A 508 19.02 12.59 5.04
CA PHE A 508 18.87 11.54 4.04
C PHE A 508 20.20 11.28 3.32
N ALA A 509 20.84 12.34 2.81
CA ALA A 509 22.14 12.26 2.15
C ALA A 509 23.21 11.57 3.02
N LEU A 510 23.22 11.86 4.33
CA LEU A 510 24.14 11.21 5.26
C LEU A 510 24.00 9.69 5.29
N VAL A 511 22.78 9.16 5.21
CA VAL A 511 22.52 7.71 5.28
C VAL A 511 22.46 7.02 3.91
N SER A 512 22.26 7.77 2.82
CA SER A 512 22.19 7.24 1.46
C SER A 512 23.54 7.28 0.71
N TYR A 513 24.59 7.89 1.30
CA TYR A 513 25.90 7.96 0.66
C TYR A 513 26.51 6.56 0.45
N LYS A 514 26.88 6.28 -0.80
CA LYS A 514 27.62 5.09 -1.23
C LYS A 514 28.83 5.54 -2.05
N SER A 515 30.01 5.00 -1.77
CA SER A 515 31.21 5.24 -2.59
C SER A 515 31.17 4.36 -3.85
N ASP A 516 31.56 4.93 -4.98
CA ASP A 516 31.62 4.21 -6.27
C ASP A 516 32.56 2.99 -6.27
N GLU A 517 33.48 2.90 -5.31
CA GLU A 517 34.38 1.74 -5.09
C GLU A 517 33.61 0.42 -4.87
N THR A 518 32.37 0.49 -4.39
CA THR A 518 31.53 -0.72 -4.20
C THR A 518 31.00 -1.31 -5.51
N ILE A 519 31.08 -0.61 -6.65
CA ILE A 519 30.66 -1.13 -7.96
C ILE A 519 31.69 -2.14 -8.48
N THR A 520 32.96 -1.99 -8.10
CA THR A 520 34.04 -2.86 -8.57
C THR A 520 34.15 -4.19 -7.81
N GLU A 521 33.68 -4.24 -6.55
CA GLU A 521 33.69 -5.50 -5.76
C GLU A 521 32.46 -6.39 -6.03
N ILE A 522 31.29 -5.81 -6.35
CA ILE A 522 30.10 -6.60 -6.72
C ILE A 522 30.30 -7.27 -8.09
N ASN A 523 31.01 -6.63 -9.02
CA ASN A 523 31.35 -7.22 -10.32
C ASN A 523 32.53 -8.21 -10.26
N LYS A 524 33.26 -8.31 -9.15
CA LYS A 524 34.32 -9.33 -8.96
C LYS A 524 33.83 -10.59 -8.25
N ASN A 525 32.75 -10.51 -7.49
CA ASN A 525 32.17 -11.65 -6.77
C ASN A 525 30.96 -12.28 -7.50
N GLY A 526 30.64 -11.82 -8.72
CA GLY A 526 29.61 -12.41 -9.59
C GLY A 526 30.15 -13.28 -10.74
N ASP A 527 31.47 -13.35 -10.90
CA ASP A 527 32.17 -14.16 -11.92
C ASP A 527 33.06 -15.23 -11.26
N ASN A 528 32.52 -16.00 -10.32
CA ASN A 528 33.09 -17.29 -9.88
C ASN A 528 32.00 -18.32 -9.62
#